data_AF-A0A1W6QWE7-F1
#
_entry.id   AF-A0A1W6QWE7-F1
#
_cell.length_a   1.000
_cell.length_b   1.000
_cell.length_c   1.000
_cell.angle_alpha   90.00
_cell.angle_beta   90.00
_cell.angle_gamma   90.00
#
_symmetry.space_group_name_H-M   'P 1'
#
loop_
_entity.id
_entity.type
_entity.pdbx_description
1 polymer ?
#
loop_
_entity_poly.entity_id
_entity_poly.type
_entity_poly.pdbx_seq_one_letter_code
_entity_poly.pdbx_strand_id
1 'polypeptide(L)'
;MQEKKYKLKRPVQKIVRFSQQENEYLKKRIDKSPFNNFQNYARILCLTGEIKLTDYSELYRLNSELNRIGNNVNQLARLAHQFDEISNEDVHQLLEMMQEVKTIVTEKLKEELGKERTM
;
A
#
# COMPACT_ATOMS: atom_id res chain seq x y z
N MET A 1 19.59 47.84 29.89
CA MET A 1 20.38 46.60 29.71
C MET A 1 20.11 46.07 28.32
N GLN A 2 21.13 45.90 27.46
CA GLN A 2 20.93 45.33 26.13
C GLN A 2 20.88 43.80 26.24
N GLU A 3 19.76 43.19 25.84
CA GLU A 3 19.64 41.73 25.75
C GLU A 3 20.58 41.20 24.68
N LYS A 4 21.57 40.38 25.08
CA LYS A 4 22.40 39.63 24.15
C LYS A 4 21.53 38.61 23.40
N LYS A 5 21.15 38.94 22.16
CA LYS A 5 20.40 38.04 21.28
C LYS A 5 21.34 36.95 20.75
N TYR A 6 21.37 35.80 21.43
CA TYR A 6 22.16 34.65 21.00
C TYR A 6 21.69 34.15 19.63
N LYS A 7 22.61 34.04 18.66
CA LYS A 7 22.33 33.44 17.35
C LYS A 7 22.44 31.91 17.47
N LEU A 8 21.31 31.22 17.36
CA LEU A 8 21.26 29.76 17.33
C LEU A 8 21.80 29.25 15.99
N LYS A 9 22.57 28.15 16.01
CA LYS A 9 23.00 27.43 14.80
C LYS A 9 21.81 26.96 13.94
N ARG A 10 20.64 26.77 14.57
CA ARG A 10 19.40 26.29 13.93
C ARG A 10 18.26 27.25 14.30
N PRO A 11 18.08 28.37 13.56
CA PRO A 11 17.13 29.41 13.93
C PRO A 11 15.69 29.13 13.46
N VAL A 12 15.48 28.19 12.53
CA VAL A 12 14.16 27.89 11.97
C VAL A 12 13.41 26.92 12.88
N GLN A 13 12.24 27.34 13.36
CA GLN A 13 11.34 26.52 14.17
C GLN A 13 10.24 25.90 13.31
N LYS A 14 9.90 24.65 13.61
CA LYS A 14 8.72 23.95 13.10
C LYS A 14 7.93 23.42 14.30
N ILE A 15 6.62 23.64 14.33
CA ILE A 15 5.74 23.18 15.41
C ILE A 15 5.01 21.94 14.92
N VAL A 16 5.06 20.87 15.72
CA VAL A 16 4.31 19.64 15.51
C VAL A 16 3.41 19.44 16.73
N ARG A 17 2.14 19.13 16.50
CA ARG A 17 1.17 18.85 17.57
C ARG A 17 0.90 17.35 17.60
N PHE A 18 0.79 16.80 18.81
CA PHE A 18 0.50 15.40 19.06
C PHE A 18 -0.69 15.30 20.01
N SER A 19 -1.53 14.29 19.82
CA SER A 19 -2.43 13.83 20.87
C SER A 19 -1.64 13.25 22.05
N GLN A 20 -2.31 13.07 23.19
CA GLN A 20 -1.69 12.49 24.38
C GLN A 20 -1.10 11.09 24.09
N GLN A 21 -1.84 10.25 23.35
CA GLN A 21 -1.44 8.89 23.01
C GLN A 21 -0.21 8.86 22.10
N GLU A 22 -0.19 9.72 21.07
CA GLU A 22 0.95 9.85 20.17
C GLU A 22 2.20 10.34 20.90
N ASN A 23 2.05 11.28 21.82
CA ASN A 23 3.16 11.79 22.63
C ASN A 23 3.74 10.73 23.58
N GLU A 24 2.90 9.92 24.22
CA GLU A 24 3.35 8.81 25.06
C GLU A 24 4.07 7.74 24.24
N TYR A 25 3.55 7.41 23.06
CA TYR A 25 4.19 6.50 22.14
C TYR A 25 5.56 7.02 21.68
N LEU A 26 5.62 8.30 21.32
CA LEU A 26 6.83 8.99 20.90
C LEU A 26 7.89 9.00 22.01
N LYS A 27 7.52 9.26 23.26
CA LYS A 27 8.44 9.20 24.41
C LYS A 27 9.08 7.82 24.54
N LYS A 28 8.26 6.76 24.53
CA LYS A 28 8.75 5.36 24.57
C LYS A 28 9.69 5.04 23.41
N ARG A 29 9.45 5.60 22.23
CA ARG A 29 10.33 5.45 21.05
C ARG A 29 11.66 6.19 21.23
N ILE A 30 11.65 7.39 21.80
CA ILE A 30 12.86 8.18 22.11
C ILE A 30 13.69 7.46 23.16
N ASP A 31 13.08 6.98 24.24
CA ASP A 31 13.76 6.29 25.35
C ASP A 31 14.47 5.01 24.89
N LYS A 32 13.94 4.34 23.86
CA LYS A 32 14.53 3.15 23.24
C LYS A 32 15.56 3.48 22.16
N SER A 33 15.72 4.75 21.80
CA SER A 33 16.65 5.20 20.77
C SER A 33 17.97 5.68 21.40
N PRO A 34 19.05 5.81 20.63
CA PRO A 34 20.28 6.44 21.11
C PRO A 34 20.15 7.97 21.31
N PHE A 35 18.95 8.54 21.12
CA PHE A 35 18.71 9.98 21.21
C PHE A 35 17.99 10.32 22.52
N ASN A 36 18.56 11.26 23.28
CA ASN A 36 18.07 11.61 24.63
C ASN A 36 17.06 12.77 24.64
N ASN A 37 16.65 13.28 23.47
CA ASN A 37 15.68 14.37 23.38
C ASN A 37 14.92 14.37 22.05
N PHE A 38 13.72 14.95 22.09
CA PHE A 38 12.84 15.05 20.93
C PHE A 38 13.46 15.83 19.76
N GLN A 39 14.17 16.92 20.04
CA GLN A 39 14.76 17.77 18.99
C GLN A 39 15.72 16.99 18.08
N ASN A 40 16.62 16.20 18.65
CA ASN A 40 17.58 15.40 17.88
C ASN A 40 16.87 14.21 17.20
N TYR A 41 15.99 13.53 17.93
CA TYR A 41 15.22 12.39 17.42
C TYR A 41 14.39 12.78 16.18
N ALA A 42 13.54 13.80 16.31
CA ALA A 42 12.67 14.28 15.24
C ALA A 42 13.48 14.83 14.07
N ARG A 43 14.55 15.62 14.34
CA ARG A 43 15.37 16.17 13.26
C ARG A 43 16.05 15.09 12.44
N ILE A 44 16.60 14.05 13.07
CA ILE A 44 17.26 12.97 12.34
C ILE A 44 16.22 12.21 11.51
N LEU A 45 15.08 11.83 12.10
CA LEU A 45 14.02 11.18 11.34
C LEU A 45 13.49 12.03 10.17
N CYS A 46 13.35 13.35 10.34
CA CYS A 46 12.94 14.22 9.24
C CYS A 46 13.98 14.35 8.12
N LEU A 47 15.26 14.07 8.40
CA LEU A 47 16.36 14.20 7.43
C LEU A 47 16.77 12.87 6.80
N THR A 48 16.66 11.77 7.55
CA THR A 48 17.15 10.44 7.17
C THR A 48 16.04 9.39 7.11
N GLY A 49 14.82 9.73 7.55
CA GLY A 49 13.70 8.81 7.51
C GLY A 49 13.36 8.45 6.07
N GLU A 50 13.21 7.16 5.81
CA GLU A 50 12.71 6.66 4.53
C GLU A 50 11.18 6.80 4.50
N ILE A 51 10.66 7.41 3.44
CA ILE A 51 9.23 7.38 3.13
C ILE A 51 9.00 6.13 2.29
N LYS A 52 8.43 5.09 2.88
CA LYS A 52 7.97 3.92 2.12
C LYS A 52 6.68 4.29 1.39
N LEU A 53 6.81 4.62 0.11
CA LEU A 53 5.68 4.72 -0.79
C LEU A 53 5.38 3.32 -1.33
N THR A 54 4.36 2.67 -0.77
CA THR A 54 3.86 1.42 -1.34
C THR A 54 2.93 1.76 -2.49
N ASP A 55 3.37 1.47 -3.71
CA ASP A 55 2.54 1.61 -4.91
C ASP A 55 1.53 0.46 -4.98
N TYR A 56 0.26 0.78 -4.73
CA TYR A 56 -0.85 -0.19 -4.82
C TYR A 56 -1.49 -0.23 -6.21
N SER A 57 -0.94 0.47 -7.21
CA SER A 57 -1.52 0.55 -8.56
C SER A 57 -1.74 -0.84 -9.17
N GLU A 58 -0.81 -1.77 -8.94
CA GLU A 58 -0.94 -3.15 -9.42
C GLU A 58 -2.06 -3.94 -8.72
N LEU A 59 -2.29 -3.68 -7.43
CA LEU A 59 -3.40 -4.27 -6.69
C LEU A 59 -4.75 -3.73 -7.20
N TYR A 60 -4.83 -2.43 -7.50
CA TYR A 60 -6.01 -1.83 -8.12
C TYR A 60 -6.29 -2.38 -9.52
N ARG A 61 -5.24 -2.57 -10.34
CA ARG A 61 -5.36 -3.21 -11.66
C ARG A 61 -5.88 -4.63 -11.54
N LEU A 62 -5.32 -5.43 -10.64
CA LEU A 62 -5.78 -6.80 -10.41
C LEU A 62 -7.26 -6.84 -9.98
N ASN A 63 -7.65 -5.96 -9.06
CA ASN A 63 -9.05 -5.88 -8.62
C ASN A 63 -10.00 -5.48 -9.75
N SER A 64 -9.57 -4.58 -10.64
CA SER A 64 -10.35 -4.21 -11.83
C SER A 64 -10.55 -5.39 -12.77
N GLU A 65 -9.52 -6.19 -13.04
CA GLU A 65 -9.64 -7.38 -13.87
C GLU A 65 -10.57 -8.42 -13.22
N LEU A 66 -10.45 -8.65 -11.91
CA LEU A 66 -11.35 -9.54 -11.16
C LEU A 66 -12.81 -9.09 -11.23
N ASN A 67 -13.08 -7.79 -11.11
CA ASN A 67 -14.44 -7.26 -11.24
C ASN A 67 -15.02 -7.51 -12.65
N ARG A 68 -14.18 -7.38 -13.67
CA ARG A 68 -14.58 -7.64 -15.06
C ARG A 68 -14.92 -9.11 -15.28
N ILE A 69 -14.13 -10.02 -14.72
CA ILE A 69 -14.40 -11.46 -14.71
C ILE A 69 -15.71 -11.75 -13.98
N GLY A 70 -15.91 -11.20 -12.77
CA GLY A 70 -17.13 -11.39 -11.99
C GLY A 70 -18.38 -10.91 -12.75
N ASN A 71 -18.29 -9.81 -13.48
CA ASN A 71 -19.36 -9.32 -14.34
C ASN A 71 -19.68 -10.28 -15.49
N ASN A 72 -18.68 -10.88 -16.12
CA ASN A 72 -18.88 -11.84 -17.20
C ASN A 72 -19.47 -13.16 -16.67
N VAL A 73 -19.00 -13.65 -15.52
CA VAL A 73 -19.57 -14.83 -14.85
C VAL A 73 -21.04 -14.60 -14.46
N ASN A 74 -21.36 -13.41 -13.94
CA ASN A 74 -22.74 -13.03 -13.61
C ASN A 74 -23.65 -12.90 -14.85
N GLN A 75 -23.10 -12.63 -16.03
CA GLN A 75 -23.85 -12.65 -17.28
C GLN A 75 -24.15 -14.08 -17.71
N LEU A 76 -23.15 -14.98 -17.65
CA LEU A 76 -23.32 -16.39 -17.95
C LEU A 76 -24.32 -17.07 -17.01
N ALA A 77 -24.26 -16.78 -15.71
CA ALA A 77 -25.22 -17.30 -14.74
C ALA A 77 -26.66 -16.83 -15.05
N ARG A 78 -26.83 -15.59 -15.51
CA ARG A 78 -28.14 -15.06 -15.93
C ARG A 78 -28.64 -15.71 -17.21
N LEU A 79 -27.76 -15.91 -18.19
CA LEU A 79 -28.08 -16.63 -19.44
C LEU A 79 -28.49 -18.07 -19.14
N ALA A 80 -27.71 -18.79 -18.33
CA ALA A 80 -28.02 -20.15 -17.89
C ALA A 80 -29.38 -20.24 -17.18
N HIS A 81 -29.69 -19.30 -16.29
CA HIS A 81 -30.99 -19.24 -15.62
C HIS A 81 -32.14 -18.90 -16.59
N GLN A 82 -31.86 -18.18 -17.68
CA GLN A 82 -32.88 -17.74 -18.64
C GLN A 82 -33.25 -18.84 -19.66
N PHE A 83 -32.33 -19.75 -19.98
CA PHE A 83 -32.54 -20.77 -21.00
C PHE A 83 -32.88 -22.17 -20.47
N ASP A 84 -32.81 -22.42 -19.15
CA ASP A 84 -33.05 -23.72 -18.48
C ASP A 84 -32.21 -24.92 -18.99
N GLU A 85 -31.34 -24.68 -19.99
CA GLU A 85 -30.28 -25.55 -20.48
C GLU A 85 -29.03 -24.69 -20.75
N ILE A 86 -27.86 -25.18 -20.32
CA ILE A 86 -26.57 -24.54 -20.58
C ILE A 86 -25.99 -25.14 -21.86
N SER A 87 -25.64 -24.32 -22.84
CA SER A 87 -24.97 -24.82 -24.04
C SER A 87 -23.50 -25.17 -23.73
N ASN A 88 -22.97 -26.18 -24.42
CA ASN A 88 -21.54 -26.52 -24.30
C ASN A 88 -20.62 -25.34 -24.67
N GLU A 89 -21.10 -24.43 -25.52
CA GLU A 89 -20.40 -23.20 -25.90
C GLU A 89 -20.24 -22.24 -24.72
N ASP A 90 -21.28 -22.09 -23.88
CA ASP A 90 -21.22 -21.25 -22.67
C ASP A 90 -20.24 -21.82 -21.63
N VAL A 91 -20.21 -23.15 -21.48
CA VAL A 91 -19.22 -23.83 -20.62
C VAL A 91 -17.80 -23.62 -21.17
N HIS A 92 -17.63 -23.69 -22.48
CA HIS A 92 -16.32 -23.53 -23.09
C HIS A 92 -15.78 -22.11 -22.93
N GLN A 93 -16.63 -21.10 -23.11
CA GLN A 93 -16.30 -19.69 -22.85
C GLN A 93 -15.95 -19.44 -21.37
N LEU A 94 -16.69 -20.05 -20.44
CA LEU A 94 -16.37 -19.96 -19.02
C LEU A 94 -14.98 -20.54 -18.70
N LEU A 95 -14.65 -21.69 -19.28
CA LEU A 95 -13.35 -22.33 -19.11
C LEU A 95 -12.20 -21.50 -19.68
N GLU A 96 -12.40 -20.87 -20.84
CA GLU A 96 -11.41 -19.95 -21.43
C GLU A 96 -11.18 -18.74 -20.53
N MET A 97 -12.26 -18.11 -20.05
CA MET A 97 -12.13 -16.98 -19.13
C MET A 97 -11.39 -17.37 -17.85
N MET A 98 -11.70 -18.54 -17.26
CA MET A 98 -10.99 -19.05 -16.09
C MET A 98 -9.50 -19.28 -16.36
N GLN A 99 -9.16 -19.75 -17.55
CA GLN A 99 -7.77 -19.96 -17.95
C GLN A 99 -7.02 -18.64 -18.14
N GLU A 100 -7.70 -17.61 -18.63
CA GLU A 100 -7.17 -16.25 -18.77
C GLU A 100 -6.85 -15.65 -17.39
N VAL A 101 -7.77 -15.79 -16.41
CA VAL A 101 -7.53 -15.38 -15.01
C VAL A 101 -6.29 -16.07 -14.45
N LYS A 102 -6.21 -17.40 -14.62
CA LYS A 102 -5.11 -18.21 -14.10
C LYS A 102 -3.78 -17.74 -14.68
N THR A 103 -3.74 -17.40 -15.95
CA THR A 103 -2.54 -16.90 -16.63
C THR A 103 -2.11 -15.56 -16.05
N ILE A 104 -3.02 -14.58 -15.99
CA ILE A 104 -2.74 -13.23 -15.47
C ILE A 104 -2.22 -13.30 -14.02
N VAL A 105 -2.87 -14.09 -13.16
CA VAL A 105 -2.48 -14.24 -11.75
C VAL A 105 -1.10 -14.92 -11.64
N THR A 106 -0.85 -15.95 -12.45
CA THR A 106 0.43 -16.68 -12.42
C THR A 106 1.60 -15.83 -12.90
N GLU A 107 1.39 -15.01 -13.93
CA GLU A 107 2.40 -14.08 -14.45
C GLU A 107 2.72 -12.98 -13.43
N LYS A 108 1.69 -12.37 -12.83
CA LYS A 108 1.85 -11.35 -11.78
C LYS A 108 2.62 -11.88 -10.56
N LEU A 109 2.27 -13.09 -10.11
CA LEU A 109 2.96 -13.75 -8.99
C LEU A 109 4.45 -14.00 -9.30
N LYS A 110 4.78 -14.39 -10.53
CA LYS A 110 6.17 -14.58 -10.95
C LYS A 110 6.95 -13.26 -10.98
N GLU A 111 6.35 -12.17 -11.43
CA GLU A 111 6.99 -10.84 -11.40
C GLU A 111 7.30 -10.40 -9.97
N GLU A 112 6.34 -10.53 -9.05
CA GLU A 112 6.54 -10.12 -7.65
C GLU A 112 7.57 -11.02 -6.93
N LEU A 113 7.53 -12.34 -7.13
CA LEU A 113 8.54 -13.27 -6.58
C LEU A 113 9.93 -13.08 -7.20
N GLY A 114 10.03 -12.60 -8.44
CA GLY A 114 11.29 -12.26 -9.11
C GLY A 114 11.93 -10.99 -8.54
N LYS A 115 11.12 -9.99 -8.18
CA LYS A 115 11.58 -8.75 -7.55
C LYS A 115 12.19 -8.99 -6.16
N GLU A 116 11.63 -9.92 -5.37
CA GLU A 116 12.18 -10.30 -4.05
C GLU A 116 13.53 -11.01 -4.11
N ARG A 117 13.87 -11.71 -5.21
CA ARG A 117 15.17 -12.41 -5.34
C ARG A 117 16.32 -11.50 -5.77
N THR A 118 16.02 -10.28 -6.18
CA THR A 118 16.99 -9.32 -6.74
C THR A 118 17.30 -8.16 -5.77
N MET A 119 16.64 -8.13 -4.61
CA MET A 119 16.98 -7.27 -3.47
C MET A 119 17.71 -8.08 -2.39
#